data_AF-A0A4Y9FAS8-F1
#
_entry.id   AF-A0A4Y9FAS8-F1
#
_cell.length_a   1.000
_cell.length_b   1.000
_cell.length_c   1.000
_cell.angle_alpha   90.00
_cell.angle_beta   90.00
_cell.angle_gamma   90.00
#
_symmetry.space_group_name_H-M   'P 1'
#
loop_
_entity.id
_entity.type
_entity.pdbx_description
1 polymer ?
#
loop_
_entity_poly.entity_id
_entity_poly.type
_entity_poly.pdbx_seq_one_letter_code
_entity_poly.pdbx_strand_id
1 'polypeptide(L)'
;MSDRWHDGLGLAEDAILIDLGACPWCGEYVVEVARNGRAAGRKPPDRCCLRGTLAGVARIRAGIETTRNPEERRGLEMALSEAMRHLAGAVGAVSREQVVSAAREVEGRYALRADWTAILASIGKGR
;
A
#
# COMPACT_ATOMS: atom_id res chain seq x y z
N MET A 1 -32.64 -3.75 11.82
CA MET A 1 -31.77 -2.74 11.18
C MET A 1 -30.96 -3.49 10.14
N SER A 2 -31.21 -3.27 8.85
CA SER A 2 -30.47 -4.00 7.81
C SER A 2 -29.01 -3.55 7.82
N ASP A 3 -28.09 -4.52 7.70
CA ASP A 3 -26.63 -4.36 7.57
C ASP A 3 -26.22 -3.66 6.26
N ARG A 4 -26.85 -2.52 5.92
CA ARG A 4 -26.65 -1.74 4.70
C ARG A 4 -25.54 -0.69 4.85
N TRP A 5 -24.56 -0.94 5.71
CA TRP A 5 -23.41 -0.04 5.82
C TRP A 5 -22.60 -0.01 4.50
N HIS A 6 -22.67 -1.09 3.70
CA HIS A 6 -22.09 -1.18 2.37
C HIS A 6 -22.67 -0.17 1.38
N ASP A 7 -23.99 0.06 1.41
CA ASP A 7 -24.68 0.97 0.48
C ASP A 7 -24.21 2.42 0.65
N GLY A 8 -24.04 2.86 1.90
CA GLY A 8 -23.53 4.20 2.22
C GLY A 8 -22.08 4.43 1.77
N LEU A 9 -21.33 3.36 1.52
CA LEU A 9 -19.94 3.38 1.06
C LEU A 9 -19.78 2.97 -0.41
N GLY A 10 -20.88 2.69 -1.13
CA GLY A 10 -20.84 2.23 -2.52
C GLY A 10 -20.18 0.86 -2.71
N LEU A 11 -20.24 0.00 -1.68
CA LEU A 11 -19.60 -1.30 -1.66
C LEU A 11 -20.60 -2.41 -2.01
N ALA A 12 -20.10 -3.49 -2.60
CA ALA A 12 -20.93 -4.67 -2.87
C ALA A 12 -21.28 -5.40 -1.56
N GLU A 13 -22.40 -6.14 -1.54
CA GLU A 13 -22.87 -6.87 -0.35
C GLU A 13 -21.86 -7.92 0.16
N ASP A 14 -21.02 -8.45 -0.73
CA ASP A 14 -19.96 -9.41 -0.40
C ASP A 14 -18.67 -8.77 0.11
N ALA A 15 -18.67 -7.44 0.32
CA ALA A 15 -17.46 -6.75 0.72
C ALA A 15 -17.12 -7.00 2.18
N ILE A 16 -15.85 -7.32 2.43
CA ILE A 16 -15.26 -7.47 3.75
C ILE A 16 -14.45 -6.21 4.04
N LEU A 17 -14.78 -5.52 5.13
CA LEU A 17 -14.00 -4.40 5.64
C LEU A 17 -12.98 -4.94 6.64
N ILE A 18 -11.69 -4.75 6.33
CA ILE A 18 -10.60 -5.08 7.23
C ILE A 18 -10.12 -3.80 7.89
N ASP A 19 -10.20 -3.81 9.21
CA ASP A 19 -9.60 -2.81 10.07
C ASP A 19 -8.09 -3.09 10.24
N LEU A 20 -7.27 -2.12 9.85
CA LEU A 20 -5.81 -2.21 9.96
C LEU A 20 -5.26 -1.33 11.08
N GLY A 21 -6.15 -0.65 11.81
CA GLY A 21 -5.85 0.31 12.86
C GLY A 21 -5.32 1.65 12.37
N ALA A 22 -4.81 2.44 13.32
CA ALA A 22 -4.22 3.74 13.03
C ALA A 22 -2.87 3.61 12.33
N CYS A 23 -2.67 4.43 11.30
CA CYS A 23 -1.38 4.60 10.65
C CYS A 23 -0.34 5.09 11.67
N PRO A 24 0.81 4.41 11.80
CA PRO A 24 1.81 4.77 12.80
C PRO A 24 2.54 6.08 12.51
N TRP A 25 2.26 6.73 11.37
CA TRP A 25 2.90 7.98 10.97
C TRP A 25 1.95 9.18 10.95
N CYS A 26 0.73 9.03 10.45
CA CYS A 26 -0.23 10.14 10.38
C CYS A 26 -1.41 10.00 11.35
N GLY A 27 -1.53 8.89 12.07
CA GLY A 27 -2.62 8.64 13.02
C GLY A 27 -3.98 8.36 12.37
N GLU A 28 -4.13 8.60 11.07
CA GLU A 28 -5.34 8.30 10.31
C GLU A 28 -5.69 6.82 10.35
N TYR A 29 -6.99 6.53 10.43
CA TYR A 29 -7.49 5.17 10.45
C TYR A 29 -7.41 4.54 9.06
N VAL A 30 -6.89 3.31 8.98
CA VAL A 30 -6.73 2.60 7.70
C VAL A 30 -7.70 1.44 7.65
N VAL A 31 -8.58 1.46 6.65
CA VAL A 31 -9.51 0.38 6.33
C VAL A 31 -9.27 -0.09 4.90
N GLU A 32 -9.41 -1.39 4.67
CA GLU A 32 -9.42 -1.97 3.33
C GLU A 32 -10.78 -2.61 3.07
N VAL A 33 -11.25 -2.47 1.85
CA VAL A 33 -12.43 -3.18 1.38
C VAL A 33 -12.00 -4.25 0.37
N ALA A 34 -12.18 -5.51 0.74
CA ALA A 34 -11.94 -6.63 -0.16
C ALA A 34 -13.26 -7.23 -0.66
N ARG A 35 -13.23 -7.78 -1.87
CA ARG A 35 -14.36 -8.53 -2.46
C ARG A 35 -14.04 -10.02 -2.50
N ASN A 36 -15.07 -10.86 -2.37
CA ASN A 36 -14.99 -12.31 -2.57
C ASN A 36 -13.89 -13.04 -1.75
N GLY A 37 -13.71 -12.71 -0.46
CA GLY A 37 -12.86 -13.49 0.46
C GLY A 37 -11.34 -13.45 0.20
N ARG A 38 -10.85 -12.75 -0.84
CA ARG A 38 -9.41 -12.62 -1.18
C ARG A 38 -8.60 -11.80 -0.16
N ALA A 39 -9.27 -11.25 0.83
CA ALA A 39 -8.76 -10.35 1.86
C ALA A 39 -7.87 -11.03 2.91
N ALA A 40 -8.09 -12.32 3.16
CA ALA A 40 -7.64 -12.98 4.39
C ALA A 40 -6.12 -13.22 4.51
N GLY A 41 -5.30 -12.76 3.56
CA GLY A 41 -3.86 -13.02 3.58
C GLY A 41 -2.95 -11.83 3.31
N ARG A 42 -3.49 -10.64 2.99
CA ARG A 42 -2.65 -9.51 2.51
C ARG A 42 -2.96 -8.26 3.30
N LYS A 43 -1.98 -7.77 4.09
CA LYS A 43 -2.03 -6.42 4.66
C LYS A 43 -1.84 -5.42 3.50
N PRO A 44 -2.88 -4.70 3.08
CA PRO A 44 -2.81 -3.80 1.94
C PRO A 44 -1.94 -2.56 2.27
N PRO A 45 -1.54 -1.79 1.26
CA PRO A 45 -0.68 -0.62 1.45
C PRO A 45 -1.41 0.46 2.26
N ASP A 46 -0.71 1.10 3.21
CA ASP A 46 -1.31 2.16 4.02
C ASP A 46 -1.40 3.46 3.18
N ARG A 47 -2.43 3.62 2.36
CA ARG A 47 -2.53 4.74 1.38
C ARG A 47 -2.76 6.13 1.99
N CYS A 48 -2.94 6.19 3.30
CA CYS A 48 -3.28 7.39 4.08
C CYS A 48 -2.24 8.52 4.03
N CYS A 49 -0.95 8.21 3.88
CA CYS A 49 0.13 9.20 3.82
C CYS A 49 1.32 8.68 3.01
N LEU A 50 2.30 9.55 2.74
CA LEU A 50 3.52 9.20 2.00
C LEU A 50 4.25 8.00 2.61
N ARG A 51 4.45 8.01 3.93
CA ARG A 51 5.15 6.93 4.66
C ARG A 51 4.40 5.61 4.59
N GLY A 52 3.08 5.67 4.78
CA GLY A 52 2.23 4.50 4.65
C GLY A 52 2.26 3.90 3.24
N THR A 53 2.26 4.77 2.23
CA THR A 53 2.33 4.35 0.82
C THR A 53 3.67 3.69 0.53
N LEU A 54 4.78 4.30 0.97
CA LEU A 54 6.12 3.73 0.87
C LEU A 54 6.20 2.37 1.58
N ALA A 55 5.69 2.26 2.81
CA ALA A 55 5.67 1.00 3.55
C ALA A 55 4.83 -0.08 2.85
N GLY A 56 3.72 0.31 2.24
CA GLY A 56 2.90 -0.56 1.40
C GLY A 56 3.67 -1.12 0.22
N VAL A 57 4.35 -0.26 -0.54
CA VAL A 57 5.22 -0.67 -1.66
C VAL A 57 6.32 -1.63 -1.18
N ALA A 58 7.01 -1.31 -0.09
CA ALA A 58 8.09 -2.14 0.45
C ALA A 58 7.58 -3.53 0.88
N ARG A 59 6.43 -3.60 1.56
CA ARG A 59 5.78 -4.87 1.94
C ARG A 59 5.40 -5.72 0.73
N ILE A 60 4.81 -5.11 -0.30
CA ILE A 60 4.41 -5.85 -1.51
C ILE A 60 5.64 -6.40 -2.23
N ARG A 61 6.74 -5.63 -2.36
CA ARG A 61 7.99 -6.11 -2.97
C ARG A 61 8.58 -7.28 -2.20
N ALA A 62 8.66 -7.19 -0.88
CA ALA A 62 9.12 -8.31 -0.04
C ALA A 62 8.23 -9.55 -0.23
N GLY A 63 6.91 -9.37 -0.30
CA GLY A 63 5.97 -10.44 -0.62
C GLY A 63 6.25 -11.10 -1.97
N ILE A 64 6.53 -10.31 -3.03
CA ILE A 64 6.88 -10.83 -4.36
C ILE A 64 8.15 -11.67 -4.30
N GLU A 65 9.16 -11.22 -3.57
CA GLU A 65 10.44 -11.95 -3.41
C GLU A 65 10.26 -13.31 -2.72
N THR A 66 9.36 -13.40 -1.74
CA THR A 66 9.13 -14.63 -0.97
C THR A 66 8.07 -15.57 -1.56
N THR A 67 7.18 -15.05 -2.42
CA THR A 67 6.03 -15.82 -2.96
C THR A 67 6.46 -16.76 -4.09
N ARG A 68 6.23 -18.06 -3.88
CA ARG A 68 6.53 -19.11 -4.88
C ARG A 68 5.35 -19.45 -5.78
N ASN A 69 4.12 -19.18 -5.36
CA ASN A 69 2.93 -19.45 -6.16
C ASN A 69 2.81 -18.40 -7.30
N PRO A 70 2.78 -18.81 -8.58
CA PRO A 70 2.73 -17.87 -9.70
C PRO A 70 1.47 -17.01 -9.78
N GLU A 71 0.31 -17.55 -9.40
CA GLU A 71 -0.95 -16.79 -9.40
C GLU A 71 -0.96 -15.74 -8.29
N GLU A 72 -0.52 -16.14 -7.10
CA GLU A 72 -0.37 -15.25 -5.96
C GLU A 72 0.62 -14.12 -6.27
N ARG A 73 1.75 -14.47 -6.92
CA ARG A 73 2.76 -13.52 -7.37
C ARG A 73 2.19 -12.51 -8.38
N ARG A 74 1.44 -12.96 -9.40
CA ARG A 74 0.76 -12.05 -10.35
C ARG A 74 -0.16 -11.07 -9.64
N GLY A 75 -0.90 -11.55 -8.64
CA GLY A 75 -1.75 -10.67 -7.82
C GLY A 75 -0.94 -9.61 -7.05
N LEU A 76 0.25 -9.96 -6.55
CA LEU A 76 1.14 -9.00 -5.88
C LEU A 76 1.76 -8.00 -6.88
N GLU A 77 2.11 -8.42 -8.09
CA GLU A 77 2.63 -7.54 -9.15
C GLU A 77 1.58 -6.51 -9.61
N MET A 78 0.31 -6.92 -9.70
CA MET A 78 -0.80 -6.00 -9.94
C MET A 78 -0.97 -4.99 -8.79
N ALA A 79 -0.92 -5.46 -7.54
CA ALA A 79 -1.00 -4.60 -6.36
C ALA A 79 0.19 -3.63 -6.28
N LEU A 80 1.40 -4.07 -6.64
CA LEU A 80 2.58 -3.22 -6.71
C LEU A 80 2.39 -2.10 -7.74
N SER A 81 1.87 -2.44 -8.92
CA SER A 81 1.61 -1.46 -9.98
C SER A 81 0.62 -0.39 -9.52
N GLU A 82 -0.42 -0.77 -8.78
CA GLU A 82 -1.38 0.16 -8.19
C GLU A 82 -0.76 1.03 -7.09
N ALA A 83 0.01 0.43 -6.18
CA ALA A 83 0.70 1.15 -5.11
C ALA A 83 1.72 2.16 -5.68
N MET A 84 2.43 1.81 -6.75
CA MET A 84 3.37 2.71 -7.44
C MET A 84 2.66 3.89 -8.12
N ARG A 85 1.47 3.68 -8.70
CA ARG A 85 0.66 4.80 -9.24
C ARG A 85 0.24 5.76 -8.13
N HIS A 86 -0.21 5.24 -6.99
CA HIS A 86 -0.56 6.06 -5.83
C HIS A 86 0.65 6.82 -5.29
N LEU A 87 1.80 6.15 -5.18
CA LEU A 87 3.05 6.75 -4.75
C LEU A 87 3.49 7.88 -5.70
N ALA A 88 3.36 7.71 -7.01
CA ALA A 88 3.67 8.77 -7.97
C ALA A 88 2.80 10.03 -7.75
N GLY A 89 1.51 9.86 -7.45
CA GLY A 89 0.63 10.95 -7.05
C GLY A 89 1.05 11.63 -5.75
N ALA A 90 1.39 10.84 -4.72
CA ALA A 90 1.83 11.36 -3.42
C ALA A 90 3.17 12.10 -3.49
N VAL A 91 4.12 11.57 -4.26
CA VAL A 91 5.46 12.17 -4.48
C VAL A 91 5.37 13.47 -5.28
N GLY A 92 4.40 13.59 -6.19
CA GLY A 92 4.20 14.81 -6.97
C GLY A 92 3.87 16.06 -6.13
N ALA A 93 3.43 15.87 -4.89
CA ALA A 93 3.03 16.95 -3.97
C ALA A 93 4.10 17.32 -2.92
N VAL A 94 5.28 16.66 -2.93
CA VAL A 94 6.32 16.83 -1.89
C VAL A 94 7.71 16.95 -2.51
N SER A 95 8.66 17.51 -1.77
CA SER A 95 10.06 17.61 -2.22
C SER A 95 10.76 16.26 -2.22
N ARG A 96 11.82 16.12 -3.02
CA ARG A 96 12.64 14.90 -3.07
C ARG A 96 13.23 14.56 -1.70
N GLU A 97 13.66 15.56 -0.94
CA GLU A 97 14.21 15.40 0.42
C GLU A 97 13.17 14.83 1.37
N GLN A 98 11.92 15.30 1.28
CA GLN A 98 10.82 14.77 2.09
C GLN A 98 10.53 13.31 1.79
N VAL A 99 10.61 12.92 0.51
CA VAL A 99 10.46 11.52 0.10
C VAL A 99 11.60 10.65 0.62
N VAL A 100 12.85 11.11 0.52
CA VAL A 100 14.02 10.37 1.02
C VAL A 100 13.95 10.23 2.55
N SER A 101 13.54 11.28 3.28
CA SER A 101 13.35 11.22 4.73
C SER A 101 12.27 10.19 5.10
N ALA A 102 11.11 10.26 4.44
CA ALA A 102 10.02 9.33 4.68
C ALA A 102 10.42 7.86 4.38
N ALA A 103 11.21 7.63 3.34
CA ALA A 103 11.73 6.31 3.01
C ALA A 103 12.64 5.75 4.13
N ARG A 104 13.58 6.55 4.65
CA ARG A 104 14.45 6.16 5.76
C ARG A 104 13.68 5.83 7.03
N GLU A 105 12.63 6.60 7.33
CA GLU A 105 11.76 6.32 8.48
C GLU A 105 11.00 5.00 8.34
N VAL A 106 10.60 4.64 7.11
CA VAL A 106 9.96 3.35 6.82
C VAL A 106 10.96 2.21 6.99
N GLU A 107 12.19 2.34 6.49
CA GLU A 107 13.26 1.34 6.69
C GLU A 107 13.67 1.17 8.16
N GLY A 108 13.66 2.25 8.94
CA GLY A 108 13.95 2.17 10.36
C GLY A 108 12.87 1.40 11.13
N ARG A 109 11.61 1.50 10.71
CA ARG A 109 10.46 0.89 11.38
C ARG A 109 10.23 -0.57 10.96
N TYR A 110 10.39 -0.86 9.68
CA TYR A 110 10.28 -2.21 9.15
C TYR A 110 11.68 -2.61 8.72
N ALA A 111 12.21 -3.74 9.19
CA ALA A 111 13.51 -4.29 8.78
C ALA A 111 13.52 -4.76 7.30
N LEU A 112 12.88 -4.00 6.41
CA LEU A 112 12.78 -4.15 4.98
C LEU A 112 14.00 -3.48 4.37
N ARG A 113 14.83 -4.26 3.68
CA ARG A 113 15.88 -3.72 2.81
C ARG A 113 15.25 -3.39 1.46
N ALA A 114 14.83 -2.15 1.25
CA ALA A 114 14.32 -1.69 -0.04
C ALA A 114 15.36 -0.79 -0.71
N ASP A 115 15.71 -1.06 -1.97
CA ASP A 115 16.51 -0.13 -2.76
C ASP A 115 15.66 1.08 -3.17
N TRP A 116 15.56 2.06 -2.28
CA TRP A 116 14.81 3.30 -2.52
C TRP A 116 15.40 4.13 -3.65
N THR A 117 16.70 4.01 -3.92
CA THR A 117 17.34 4.73 -5.03
C THR A 117 16.74 4.27 -6.35
N ALA A 118 16.62 2.95 -6.55
CA ALA A 118 15.97 2.38 -7.73
C ALA A 118 14.47 2.71 -7.80
N ILE A 119 13.74 2.61 -6.67
CA ILE A 119 12.30 2.92 -6.61
C ILE A 119 12.05 4.38 -7.00
N LEU A 120 12.75 5.33 -6.39
CA LEU A 120 12.57 6.75 -6.67
C LEU A 120 13.00 7.12 -8.09
N ALA A 121 14.05 6.49 -8.63
CA ALA A 121 14.47 6.69 -10.02
C ALA A 121 13.41 6.21 -11.03
N SER A 122 12.62 5.18 -10.70
CA SER A 122 11.54 4.69 -11.57
C SER A 122 10.30 5.60 -11.61
N ILE A 123 10.09 6.42 -10.58
CA ILE A 123 8.97 7.37 -10.52
C ILE A 123 9.24 8.59 -11.41
N GLY A 124 10.50 9.00 -11.55
CA GLY A 124 10.90 10.19 -12.31
C GLY A 124 10.97 10.04 -13.83
N LYS A 125 10.88 8.83 -14.39
CA LYS A 125 11.00 8.58 -15.85
C LYS A 125 9.70 8.71 -16.64
N GLY A 126 8.59 9.05 -15.99
CA GLY A 126 7.25 9.13 -16.59
C GLY A 126 6.76 10.55 -16.90
N ARG A 127 7.64 11.56 -16.92
CA ARG A 127 7.32 12.91 -17.39
C ARG A 127 7.99 13.20 -18.71
#